data_AF-A0A843T9A4-F1
#
_entry.id   AF-A0A843T9A4-F1
#
_cell.length_a   1.000
_cell.length_b   1.000
_cell.length_c   1.000
_cell.angle_alpha   90.00
_cell.angle_beta   90.00
_cell.angle_gamma   90.00
#
_symmetry.space_group_name_H-M   'P 1'
#
loop_
_entity.id
_entity.type
_entity.pdbx_description
1 polymer ?
#
loop_
_entity_poly.entity_id
_entity_poly.type
_entity_poly.pdbx_seq_one_letter_code
_entity_poly.pdbx_strand_id
1 'polypeptide(L)'
;MAQNDRAYDYDEEEEVTYGLALGFRILEDGGKLFLAEAEIAPYVDEPDELGVTLVFHPLDGVDPVDIDEATWPSWPIDVDDGLVRHASDSLAGQFASIIRQLRDLSEPQLREYLQVAREDAEKAN
;
A
#
# COMPACT_ATOMS: atom_id res chain seq x y z
N MET A 1 -27.06 41.24 9.44
CA MET A 1 -27.49 40.44 8.27
C MET A 1 -26.28 39.64 7.85
N ALA A 2 -26.37 38.32 7.95
CA ALA A 2 -25.31 37.38 7.61
C ALA A 2 -25.48 36.89 6.16
N GLN A 3 -24.37 36.41 5.61
CA GLN A 3 -24.20 35.52 4.44
C GLN A 3 -24.53 36.08 3.05
N ASN A 4 -23.49 36.16 2.21
CA ASN A 4 -23.42 35.29 1.04
C ASN A 4 -21.97 35.23 0.50
N ASP A 5 -21.26 34.20 0.94
CA ASP A 5 -20.52 33.22 0.15
C ASP A 5 -19.88 33.72 -1.15
N ARG A 6 -18.58 34.04 -1.05
CA ARG A 6 -17.69 33.99 -2.21
C ARG A 6 -17.56 32.53 -2.62
N ALA A 7 -18.13 32.23 -3.79
CA ALA A 7 -17.93 30.98 -4.50
C ALA A 7 -16.42 30.69 -4.61
N TYR A 8 -16.00 29.56 -4.04
CA TYR A 8 -14.73 28.94 -4.37
C TYR A 8 -14.95 28.20 -5.69
N ASP A 9 -14.29 28.69 -6.73
CA ASP A 9 -14.14 28.01 -8.01
C ASP A 9 -13.12 26.89 -7.76
N TYR A 10 -13.63 25.74 -7.30
CA TYR A 10 -12.87 24.49 -7.30
C TYR A 10 -13.03 23.88 -8.69
N ASP A 11 -12.08 24.20 -9.58
CA ASP A 11 -11.71 23.28 -10.66
C ASP A 11 -10.96 22.10 -10.01
N GLU A 12 -11.71 21.24 -9.31
CA GLU A 12 -11.28 19.89 -8.96
C GLU A 12 -11.68 18.97 -10.12
N GLU A 13 -10.89 19.01 -11.19
CA GLU A 13 -10.62 17.76 -11.92
C GLU A 13 -9.71 16.91 -11.01
N GLU A 14 -10.26 16.40 -9.90
CA GLU A 14 -9.62 15.34 -9.12
C GLU A 14 -9.61 14.09 -10.00
N GLU A 15 -8.50 13.91 -10.72
CA GLU A 15 -8.11 12.58 -11.18
C GLU A 15 -8.17 11.64 -9.98
N VAL A 16 -9.07 10.69 -10.12
CA VAL A 16 -9.55 9.80 -9.06
C VAL A 16 -8.38 8.97 -8.55
N THR A 17 -7.67 9.50 -7.56
CA THR A 17 -6.52 8.84 -6.94
C THR A 17 -7.04 7.96 -5.81
N TYR A 18 -7.46 6.75 -6.14
CA TYR A 18 -7.68 5.72 -5.12
C TYR A 18 -6.33 5.12 -4.73
N GLY A 19 -5.56 5.82 -3.90
CA GLY A 19 -4.49 5.19 -3.12
C GLY A 19 -5.12 4.61 -1.87
N LEU A 20 -5.28 3.29 -1.81
CA LEU A 20 -5.89 2.63 -0.66
C LEU A 20 -4.90 1.65 -0.03
N ALA A 21 -4.49 1.96 1.20
CA ALA A 21 -3.81 1.01 2.07
C ALA A 21 -4.85 0.04 2.66
N LEU A 22 -4.78 -1.25 2.33
CA LEU A 22 -5.70 -2.28 2.83
C LEU A 22 -4.99 -3.42 3.52
N GLY A 23 -5.39 -3.63 4.77
CA GLY A 23 -5.08 -4.84 5.53
C GLY A 23 -3.70 -4.79 6.16
N PHE A 24 -3.67 -4.57 7.47
CA PHE A 24 -2.44 -4.70 8.24
C PHE A 24 -2.24 -6.13 8.74
N ARG A 25 -1.01 -6.62 8.63
CA ARG A 25 -0.56 -7.83 9.34
C ARG A 25 0.65 -7.48 10.18
N ILE A 26 0.65 -7.98 11.41
CA ILE A 26 1.84 -7.97 12.24
C ILE A 26 2.55 -9.29 12.04
N LEU A 27 3.80 -9.23 11.58
CA LEU A 27 4.68 -10.38 11.48
C LEU A 27 5.86 -10.23 12.44
N GLU A 28 6.28 -11.34 13.04
CA GLU A 28 7.46 -11.40 13.88
C GLU A 28 8.60 -12.08 13.12
N ASP A 29 9.70 -11.36 12.82
CA ASP A 29 10.89 -11.94 12.18
C ASP A 29 12.15 -11.63 12.98
N GLY A 30 12.88 -12.67 13.38
CA GLY A 30 14.08 -12.52 14.22
C GLY A 30 13.82 -11.84 15.57
N GLY A 31 12.61 -11.95 16.13
CA GLY A 31 12.20 -11.31 17.39
C GLY A 31 11.79 -9.84 17.26
N LYS A 32 11.65 -9.34 16.03
CA LYS A 32 11.20 -7.97 15.72
C LYS A 32 9.81 -8.00 15.11
N LEU A 33 8.99 -6.99 15.41
CA LEU A 33 7.66 -6.85 14.84
C LEU A 33 7.69 -5.91 13.64
N PHE A 34 6.98 -6.31 12.59
CA PHE A 34 6.76 -5.51 11.40
C PHE A 34 5.27 -5.41 11.12
N LEU A 35 4.83 -4.22 10.75
CA LEU A 35 3.54 -3.97 10.15
C LEU A 35 3.70 -4.12 8.63
N ALA A 36 2.90 -4.99 8.01
CA ALA A 36 2.80 -5.10 6.56
C ALA A 36 1.47 -4.53 6.09
N GLU A 37 1.51 -3.60 5.14
CA GLU A 37 0.36 -2.96 4.52
C GLU A 37 0.41 -3.16 3.02
N ALA A 38 -0.75 -3.20 2.36
CA ALA A 38 -0.83 -3.26 0.91
C ALA A 38 -1.40 -1.96 0.37
N GLU A 39 -0.64 -1.26 -0.45
CA GLU A 39 -1.09 -0.11 -1.22
C GLU A 39 -1.51 -0.58 -2.61
N ILE A 40 -2.77 -0.28 -2.97
CA ILE A 40 -3.32 -0.57 -4.29
C ILE A 40 -3.74 0.75 -4.90
N ALA A 41 -3.18 1.08 -6.06
CA ALA A 41 -3.45 2.33 -6.78
C ALA A 41 -3.35 2.11 -8.29
N PRO A 42 -4.09 2.85 -9.12
CA PRO A 42 -3.88 2.81 -10.56
C PRO A 42 -2.46 3.23 -10.97
N TYR A 43 -1.92 2.68 -12.06
CA TYR A 43 -0.68 3.22 -12.62
C TYR A 43 -0.90 4.61 -13.23
N VAL A 44 0.11 5.47 -13.14
CA VAL A 44 0.05 6.83 -13.72
C VAL A 44 -0.09 6.79 -15.24
N ASP A 45 0.63 5.88 -15.90
CA ASP A 45 0.64 5.76 -17.36
C ASP A 45 -0.51 4.89 -17.90
N GLU A 46 -1.09 4.03 -17.05
CA GLU A 46 -2.13 3.04 -17.39
C GLU A 46 -3.22 3.03 -16.29
N PRO A 47 -4.10 4.05 -16.23
CA PRO A 47 -5.04 4.25 -15.13
C PRO A 47 -6.18 3.21 -15.04
N ASP A 48 -6.31 2.35 -16.04
CA ASP A 48 -7.21 1.20 -16.07
C ASP A 48 -6.56 -0.10 -15.55
N GLU A 49 -5.29 -0.02 -15.14
CA GLU A 49 -4.56 -1.08 -14.46
C GLU A 49 -4.16 -0.66 -13.05
N LEU A 50 -4.22 -1.59 -12.09
CA LEU A 50 -3.88 -1.33 -10.68
C LEU A 50 -2.45 -1.80 -10.39
N GLY A 51 -1.58 -0.97 -9.83
CA GLY A 51 -0.35 -1.41 -9.17
C GLY A 51 -0.58 -1.84 -7.72
N VAL A 52 0.26 -2.72 -7.21
CA VAL A 52 0.22 -3.24 -5.83
C VAL A 52 1.60 -3.24 -5.21
N THR A 53 1.74 -2.48 -4.13
CA THR A 53 2.96 -2.42 -3.33
C THR A 53 2.67 -2.96 -1.93
N LEU A 54 3.52 -3.86 -1.44
CA LEU A 54 3.56 -4.17 -0.01
C LEU A 54 4.54 -3.23 0.68
N VAL A 55 4.10 -2.59 1.75
CA VAL A 55 4.94 -1.70 2.57
C VAL A 55 5.15 -2.35 3.93
N PHE A 56 6.42 -2.54 4.29
CA PHE A 56 6.80 -3.06 5.60
C PHE A 56 7.34 -1.96 6.49
N HIS A 57 6.74 -1.80 7.68
CA HIS A 57 7.19 -0.87 8.70
C HIS A 57 7.75 -1.64 9.91
N PRO A 58 9.04 -1.50 10.25
CA PRO A 58 9.54 -1.99 11.53
C PRO A 58 8.87 -1.22 12.68
N LEU A 59 8.32 -1.96 13.64
CA LEU A 59 7.66 -1.38 14.81
C LEU A 59 8.60 -1.18 16.00
N ASP A 60 9.87 -1.59 15.88
CA ASP A 60 10.89 -1.38 16.91
C ASP A 60 11.09 0.12 17.16
N GLY A 61 10.76 0.57 18.37
CA GLY A 61 10.92 1.98 18.76
C GLY A 61 9.77 2.90 18.32
N VAL A 62 8.71 2.33 17.74
CA VAL A 62 7.45 3.05 17.45
C VAL A 62 6.62 3.16 18.74
N ASP A 63 6.40 4.38 19.20
CA ASP A 63 5.44 4.75 20.23
C ASP A 63 3.98 4.72 19.67
N PRO A 64 3.10 3.84 20.17
CA PRO A 64 1.74 3.70 19.67
C PRO A 64 0.80 4.87 20.00
N VAL A 65 1.21 5.85 20.83
CA VAL A 65 0.33 6.95 21.27
C VAL A 65 0.66 8.32 20.67
N ASP A 66 1.82 8.51 20.05
CA ASP A 66 2.24 9.83 19.57
C ASP A 66 3.19 9.77 18.38
N ILE A 67 2.75 9.21 17.25
CA ILE A 67 3.56 9.23 16.02
C ILE A 67 2.70 9.45 14.76
N ASP A 68 3.19 10.36 13.94
CA ASP A 68 2.81 10.53 12.53
C ASP A 68 3.35 9.35 11.71
N GLU A 69 2.46 8.47 11.22
CA GLU A 69 2.79 7.29 10.41
C GLU A 69 3.70 7.62 9.22
N ALA A 70 3.63 8.85 8.69
CA ALA A 70 4.52 9.31 7.61
C ALA A 70 6.01 9.34 8.00
N THR A 71 6.32 9.27 9.28
CA THR A 71 7.70 9.26 9.80
C THR A 71 8.22 7.85 10.10
N TRP A 72 7.37 6.83 9.99
CA TRP A 72 7.79 5.45 10.23
C TRP A 72 8.75 5.01 9.13
N PRO A 73 9.81 4.26 9.45
CA PRO A 73 10.61 3.63 8.40
C PRO A 73 9.70 2.75 7.54
N SER A 74 9.87 2.81 6.23
CA SER A 74 9.06 2.06 5.27
C SER A 74 9.95 1.35 4.28
N TRP A 75 9.70 0.07 4.05
CA TRP A 75 10.36 -0.71 3.01
C TRP A 75 9.31 -1.20 2.01
N PRO A 76 9.06 -0.43 0.94
CA PRO A 76 8.11 -0.81 -0.09
C PRO A 76 8.71 -1.88 -1.01
N ILE A 77 7.86 -2.79 -1.49
CA ILE A 77 8.19 -3.77 -2.52
C ILE A 77 7.00 -3.96 -3.45
N ASP A 78 7.28 -3.89 -4.75
CA ASP A 78 6.32 -4.22 -5.79
C ASP A 78 6.06 -5.73 -5.80
N VAL A 79 4.80 -6.13 -5.76
CA VAL A 79 4.37 -7.54 -5.77
C VAL A 79 3.50 -7.89 -6.98
N ASP A 80 3.42 -6.99 -7.96
CA ASP A 80 2.54 -7.12 -9.12
C ASP A 80 2.80 -8.37 -9.94
N ASP A 81 4.07 -8.70 -10.16
CA ASP A 81 4.51 -9.91 -10.87
C ASP A 81 4.03 -11.21 -10.18
N GLY A 82 3.75 -11.15 -8.88
CA GLY A 82 3.25 -12.28 -8.09
C GLY A 82 1.73 -12.46 -8.14
N LEU A 83 0.99 -11.50 -8.71
CA LEU A 83 -0.47 -11.48 -8.69
C LEU A 83 -1.05 -11.97 -10.02
N VAL A 84 -2.00 -12.90 -9.93
CA VAL A 84 -2.76 -13.36 -11.09
C VAL A 84 -3.87 -12.37 -11.41
N ARG A 85 -3.82 -11.82 -12.62
CA ARG A 85 -4.79 -10.84 -13.11
C ARG A 85 -5.46 -11.35 -14.39
N HIS A 86 -6.68 -10.90 -14.60
CA HIS A 86 -7.40 -11.11 -15.85
C HIS A 86 -7.61 -9.76 -16.51
N ALA A 87 -6.94 -9.52 -17.64
CA ALA A 87 -7.02 -8.25 -18.38
C ALA A 87 -8.45 -7.90 -18.87
N SER A 88 -9.37 -8.87 -18.86
CA SER A 88 -10.78 -8.66 -19.19
C SER A 88 -11.63 -8.19 -18.01
N ASP A 89 -11.11 -8.19 -16.78
CA ASP A 89 -11.87 -7.81 -15.60
C ASP A 89 -11.95 -6.28 -15.47
N SER A 90 -13.12 -5.78 -15.07
CA SER A 90 -13.26 -4.39 -14.62
C SER A 90 -12.31 -4.08 -13.45
N LEU A 91 -11.93 -2.81 -13.26
CA LEU A 91 -11.11 -2.36 -12.12
C LEU A 91 -11.60 -2.89 -10.76
N ALA A 92 -12.92 -2.87 -10.51
CA ALA A 92 -13.48 -3.42 -9.29
C ALA A 92 -13.27 -4.94 -9.14
N GLY A 93 -13.31 -5.67 -10.26
CA GLY A 93 -13.03 -7.11 -10.32
C GLY A 93 -11.55 -7.41 -10.08
N GLN A 94 -10.65 -6.64 -10.71
CA GLN A 94 -9.21 -6.71 -10.48
C GLN A 94 -8.89 -6.47 -9.01
N PHE A 95 -9.41 -5.38 -8.44
CA PHE A 95 -9.24 -5.05 -7.03
C PHE A 95 -9.71 -6.16 -6.08
N ALA A 96 -10.91 -6.70 -6.30
CA ALA A 96 -11.43 -7.80 -5.48
C ALA A 96 -10.55 -9.06 -5.59
N SER A 97 -10.02 -9.35 -6.77
CA SER A 97 -9.08 -10.46 -6.99
C SER A 97 -7.74 -10.24 -6.26
N ILE A 98 -7.19 -9.02 -6.35
CA ILE A 98 -5.96 -8.62 -5.66
C ILE A 98 -6.12 -8.80 -4.14
N ILE A 99 -7.19 -8.25 -3.55
CA ILE A 99 -7.44 -8.37 -2.11
C ILE A 99 -7.54 -9.83 -1.66
N ARG A 100 -8.19 -10.69 -2.44
CA ARG A 100 -8.25 -12.11 -2.13
C ARG A 100 -6.87 -12.75 -2.13
N GLN A 101 -6.03 -12.44 -3.12
CA GLN A 101 -4.68 -12.99 -3.23
C GLN A 101 -3.77 -12.50 -2.10
N LEU A 102 -3.80 -11.21 -1.79
CA LEU A 102 -3.06 -10.62 -0.67
C LEU A 102 -3.48 -11.24 0.67
N ARG A 103 -4.79 -11.45 0.87
CA ARG A 103 -5.31 -12.14 2.05
C ARG A 103 -4.85 -13.60 2.11
N ASP A 104 -4.63 -14.25 0.98
CA ASP A 104 -4.26 -15.65 0.94
C ASP A 104 -2.72 -15.84 0.97
N LEU A 105 -1.92 -14.75 1.05
CA LEU A 105 -0.49 -14.81 1.29
C LEU A 105 -0.18 -15.55 2.60
N SER A 106 0.68 -16.54 2.50
CA SER A 106 1.18 -17.27 3.66
C SER A 106 2.27 -16.49 4.40
N GLU A 107 2.48 -16.84 5.67
CA GLU A 107 3.55 -16.23 6.47
C GLU A 107 4.95 -16.41 5.85
N PRO A 108 5.35 -17.58 5.31
CA PRO A 108 6.63 -17.70 4.59
C PRO A 108 6.77 -16.74 3.41
N GLN A 109 5.72 -16.57 2.60
CA GLN A 109 5.75 -15.62 1.48
C GLN A 109 5.92 -14.18 1.97
N LEU A 110 5.23 -13.79 3.04
CA LEU A 110 5.41 -12.46 3.63
C LEU A 110 6.84 -12.24 4.15
N ARG A 111 7.48 -13.27 4.71
CA ARG A 111 8.89 -13.19 5.13
C ARG A 111 9.84 -13.06 3.94
N GLU A 112 9.57 -13.77 2.83
CA GLU A 112 10.35 -13.62 1.59
C GLU A 112 10.24 -12.18 1.06
N TYR A 113 9.03 -11.62 0.98
CA TYR A 113 8.85 -10.23 0.56
C TYR A 113 9.55 -9.23 1.50
N LEU A 114 9.45 -9.43 2.83
CA LEU A 114 10.17 -8.60 3.80
C LEU A 114 11.69 -8.66 3.59
N GLN A 115 12.23 -9.85 3.33
CA GLN A 115 13.66 -10.00 3.08
C GLN A 115 14.09 -9.23 1.84
N VAL A 116 13.36 -9.37 0.73
CA VAL A 116 13.67 -8.65 -0.52
C VAL A 116 13.58 -7.13 -0.31
N ALA A 117 12.52 -6.66 0.36
CA ALA A 117 12.33 -5.24 0.66
C ALA A 117 13.50 -4.65 1.47
N ARG A 118 14.02 -5.42 2.44
CA ARG A 118 15.20 -5.02 3.24
C ARG A 118 16.47 -4.96 2.40
N GLU A 119 16.72 -5.98 1.58
CA GLU A 119 17.90 -6.03 0.72
C GLU A 119 17.91 -4.86 -0.27
N ASP A 120 16.76 -4.45 -0.79
CA ASP A 120 16.65 -3.32 -1.71
C ASP A 120 16.81 -1.97 -0.99
N ALA A 121 16.27 -1.83 0.22
CA ALA A 121 16.52 -0.66 1.06
C ALA A 121 18.00 -0.50 1.45
N GLU A 122 18.73 -1.62 1.64
CA GLU A 122 20.16 -1.60 1.92
C GLU A 122 21.01 -1.21 0.69
N LYS A 123 20.59 -1.58 -0.52
CA LYS A 123 21.29 -1.20 -1.78
C LYS A 123 21.05 0.26 -2.17
N ALA A 124 19.95 0.86 -1.72
CA ALA A 124 19.60 2.24 -2.03
C ALA A 124 20.35 3.28 -1.16
N ASN A 125 21.06 2.82 -0.11
CA ASN A 125 21.89 3.62 0.80
C ASN A 125 23.39 3.50 0.49
#